data_AF-A0A381S1R2-F1
#
_entry.id   AF-A0A381S1R2-F1
#
_cell.length_a   1.000
_cell.length_b   1.000
_cell.length_c   1.000
_cell.angle_alpha   90.00
_cell.angle_beta   90.00
_cell.angle_gamma   90.00
#
_symmetry.space_group_name_H-M   'P 1'
#
loop_
_entity.id
_entity.type
_entity.pdbx_description
1 polymer ?
#
loop_
_entity_poly.entity_id
_entity_poly.type
_entity_poly.pdbx_seq_one_letter_code
_entity_poly.pdbx_strand_id
1 'polypeptide(L)'
;MSNWPWKLLTGLLLIILSSASCSKDSSEEYAEGGSAVSPAKDFMVISTIPEDNATKVSVNASFVISFSNELKTGSVNENNFSLTTNGSAVSVTVYLSKNIVVLLPASSLSEGTIYTASVLSEVQDTSGNSLGQDSSWKFTTVFSSSEDSADETTADTTKPSFISITPADNSSSISVNTTISVVFSEAVSAVTLSSSTFKLLDNMSNSVSGSYSLNGSTVTFTPTDNLSYFRDYSVLLTIGIQDTAGNALSSASSSSFKTLGGVVVTTADSNGMVLLSGGRFQMGADNQSIADGDNESDETPTHTVQLTGPFYISDHEVSSSEFKACVDSGSCNYTYSTSNAKKTYAVSGKENHPMNYVNWNEAVEYADWLTGTRSVTYRLCTEAEWEYAVRAGTTSKWSCGNDTCTTSIAWYDNTGEPQEVRTKSANQWGLFDLHGNVREWVSDNYSDVYYSEVTDGVVNPQGPAAPSSGTKRSQRGGYYGSKKADIRSANRHSSTQTTHSSTSGFRVCADP
;
A
#
# COMPACT_ATOMS: atom_id res chain seq x y z
N MET A 1 -46.80 58.27 -19.38
CA MET A 1 -47.84 57.89 -18.40
C MET A 1 -47.27 56.72 -17.59
N SER A 2 -46.80 56.99 -16.36
CA SER A 2 -47.23 56.35 -15.09
C SER A 2 -47.02 54.82 -15.04
N ASN A 3 -46.35 54.16 -14.08
CA ASN A 3 -46.07 54.44 -12.67
C ASN A 3 -44.92 53.53 -12.17
N TRP A 4 -44.29 53.99 -11.08
CA TRP A 4 -43.35 53.28 -10.18
C TRP A 4 -44.17 52.70 -8.97
N PRO A 5 -43.59 52.18 -7.85
CA PRO A 5 -42.53 51.18 -7.58
C PRO A 5 -42.88 50.18 -6.42
N TRP A 6 -41.96 49.28 -6.03
CA TRP A 6 -41.54 48.91 -4.64
C TRP A 6 -40.65 47.64 -4.65
N LYS A 7 -39.61 47.41 -3.83
CA LYS A 7 -38.75 48.21 -2.93
C LYS A 7 -37.71 47.25 -2.27
N LEU A 8 -36.48 47.76 -2.03
CA LEU A 8 -35.56 47.53 -0.88
C LEU A 8 -34.76 46.20 -0.77
N LEU A 9 -33.52 46.12 -0.27
CA LEU A 9 -32.64 47.06 0.47
C LEU A 9 -31.17 46.57 0.49
N THR A 10 -30.27 47.45 0.92
CA THR A 10 -28.85 47.32 1.39
C THR A 10 -27.78 47.62 0.34
N GLY A 11 -26.86 48.58 0.46
CA GLY A 11 -26.50 49.51 1.54
C GLY A 11 -24.98 49.49 1.78
N LEU A 12 -24.19 50.27 1.03
CA LEU A 12 -22.76 50.51 1.29
C LEU A 12 -22.45 52.01 1.12
N LEU A 13 -21.76 52.63 2.08
CA LEU A 13 -21.51 54.08 2.13
C LEU A 13 -20.04 54.41 2.53
N LEU A 14 -19.42 55.20 1.64
CA LEU A 14 -18.38 56.27 1.75
C LEU A 14 -17.02 56.03 2.44
N ILE A 15 -15.89 56.15 1.72
CA ILE A 15 -15.10 57.36 1.27
C ILE A 15 -14.37 58.07 2.42
N ILE A 16 -13.03 58.15 2.37
CA ILE A 16 -12.23 59.41 2.40
C ILE A 16 -10.91 59.22 1.62
N LEU A 17 -10.63 60.13 0.68
CA LEU A 17 -9.39 60.36 -0.06
C LEU A 17 -8.74 61.66 0.47
N SER A 18 -7.41 61.73 0.57
CA SER A 18 -6.67 62.99 0.38
C SER A 18 -5.20 62.74 -0.01
N SER A 19 -4.74 63.64 -0.86
CA SER A 19 -3.55 63.63 -1.72
C SER A 19 -2.42 64.51 -1.20
N ALA A 20 -1.16 64.24 -1.59
CA ALA A 20 -0.17 65.28 -1.91
C ALA A 20 1.00 64.71 -2.75
N SER A 21 1.59 65.58 -3.57
CA SER A 21 2.37 65.31 -4.78
C SER A 21 3.82 65.87 -4.70
N CYS A 22 4.61 65.66 -5.76
CA CYS A 22 5.99 66.09 -6.13
C CYS A 22 7.14 65.09 -5.85
N SER A 23 8.08 64.77 -6.76
CA SER A 23 8.39 65.24 -8.14
C SER A 23 9.24 64.21 -8.94
N LYS A 24 9.19 64.28 -10.28
CA LYS A 24 10.05 63.62 -11.31
C LYS A 24 11.55 64.02 -11.17
N ASP A 25 12.61 63.40 -11.71
CA ASP A 25 12.98 62.61 -12.92
C ASP A 25 14.19 61.69 -12.52
N SER A 26 14.55 60.53 -13.09
CA SER A 26 14.94 60.23 -14.48
C SER A 26 15.35 58.74 -14.63
N SER A 27 15.15 58.23 -15.86
CA SER A 27 15.76 57.08 -16.56
C SER A 27 15.58 55.64 -16.05
N GLU A 28 14.71 54.96 -16.80
CA GLU A 28 14.58 53.54 -17.16
C GLU A 28 15.80 52.62 -16.96
N GLU A 29 15.59 51.50 -16.27
CA GLU A 29 16.04 50.18 -16.72
C GLU A 29 15.05 49.11 -16.24
N TYR A 30 14.65 48.23 -17.16
CA TYR A 30 13.64 47.19 -16.99
C TYR A 30 14.24 45.95 -16.31
N ALA A 31 13.59 45.43 -15.26
CA ALA A 31 13.49 43.99 -15.01
C ALA A 31 12.30 43.71 -14.06
N GLU A 32 11.55 42.67 -14.41
CA GLU A 32 10.18 42.38 -13.99
C GLU A 32 10.02 42.02 -12.50
N GLY A 33 8.83 42.32 -11.98
CA GLY A 33 8.43 42.11 -10.61
C GLY A 33 8.41 40.65 -10.21
N GLY A 34 9.21 40.32 -9.20
CA GLY A 34 8.98 39.15 -8.36
C GLY A 34 7.64 39.30 -7.66
N SER A 35 6.71 38.38 -7.92
CA SER A 35 5.59 38.13 -7.01
C SER A 35 6.18 37.68 -5.68
N ALA A 36 6.21 38.58 -4.70
CA ALA A 36 6.51 38.25 -3.32
C ALA A 36 5.42 37.32 -2.79
N VAL A 37 5.66 36.01 -2.88
CA VAL A 37 4.96 35.03 -2.06
C VAL A 37 5.51 35.19 -0.65
N SER A 38 4.67 35.69 0.27
CA SER A 38 4.94 35.58 1.70
C SER A 38 4.85 34.10 2.08
N PRO A 39 5.92 33.45 2.61
CA PRO A 39 5.82 32.07 3.03
C PRO A 39 5.20 32.03 4.44
N ALA A 40 4.07 31.34 4.58
CA ALA A 40 3.65 30.84 5.88
C ALA A 40 4.67 29.79 6.31
N LYS A 41 5.57 30.16 7.24
CA LYS A 41 6.59 29.26 7.78
C LYS A 41 5.95 28.46 8.92
N ASP A 42 5.28 27.36 8.57
CA ASP A 42 4.47 26.56 9.51
C ASP A 42 5.23 25.36 10.08
N PHE A 43 6.53 25.19 9.78
CA PHE A 43 7.35 24.09 10.29
C PHE A 43 8.10 24.48 11.58
N MET A 44 7.67 23.95 12.71
CA MET A 44 8.17 24.26 14.05
C MET A 44 8.13 23.06 14.99
N VAL A 45 8.89 23.11 16.08
CA VAL A 45 8.73 22.19 17.22
C VAL A 45 7.45 22.55 17.96
N ILE A 46 6.54 21.60 18.09
CA ILE A 46 5.26 21.74 18.81
C ILE A 46 5.46 21.46 20.30
N SER A 47 6.20 20.40 20.64
CA SER A 47 6.38 19.98 22.03
C SER A 47 7.62 19.12 22.19
N THR A 48 8.14 19.09 23.42
CA THR A 48 9.25 18.22 23.83
C THR A 48 8.89 17.46 25.10
N ILE A 49 9.36 16.22 25.19
CA ILE A 49 9.29 15.39 26.39
C ILE A 49 10.72 14.91 26.68
N PRO A 50 11.27 15.14 27.88
CA PRO A 50 10.74 16.01 28.92
C PRO A 50 10.55 17.46 28.42
N GLU A 51 9.60 18.18 29.03
CA GLU A 51 9.38 19.60 28.75
C GLU A 51 10.60 20.44 29.17
N ASP A 52 10.71 21.66 28.63
CA ASP A 52 11.79 22.56 29.02
C ASP A 52 11.74 22.90 30.51
N ASN A 53 12.88 22.75 31.16
CA ASN A 53 13.11 22.85 32.60
C ASN A 53 12.38 21.78 33.44
N ALA A 54 11.98 20.66 32.86
CA ALA A 54 11.43 19.54 33.63
C ALA A 54 12.43 19.07 34.70
N THR A 55 11.93 18.77 35.90
CA THR A 55 12.72 18.24 37.02
C THR A 55 12.23 16.86 37.39
N LYS A 56 13.07 16.08 38.10
CA LYS A 56 12.78 14.69 38.49
C LYS A 56 12.53 13.76 37.30
N VAL A 57 13.17 14.04 36.18
CA VAL A 57 13.09 13.18 34.99
C VAL A 57 13.75 11.84 35.31
N SER A 58 13.09 10.74 34.94
CA SER A 58 13.66 9.41 35.08
C SER A 58 15.03 9.32 34.40
N VAL A 59 15.99 8.66 35.05
CA VAL A 59 17.30 8.36 34.43
C VAL A 59 17.20 7.44 33.22
N ASN A 60 16.03 6.84 32.97
CA ASN A 60 15.72 6.01 31.82
C ASN A 60 14.71 6.68 30.85
N ALA A 61 14.53 8.00 30.94
CA ALA A 61 13.62 8.73 30.07
C ALA A 61 14.10 8.71 28.61
N SER A 62 13.14 8.66 27.68
CA SER A 62 13.39 8.95 26.26
C SER A 62 13.04 10.40 25.94
N PHE A 63 13.70 10.95 24.92
CA PHE A 63 13.49 12.32 24.48
C PHE A 63 12.60 12.35 23.26
N VAL A 64 11.42 12.93 23.36
CA VAL A 64 10.48 12.98 22.24
C VAL A 64 10.30 14.42 21.81
N ILE A 65 10.38 14.66 20.51
CA ILE A 65 10.20 15.96 19.89
C ILE A 65 9.09 15.81 18.85
N SER A 66 8.02 16.58 19.03
CA SER A 66 6.93 16.65 18.05
C SER A 66 7.07 17.90 17.20
N PHE A 67 6.84 17.78 15.91
CA PHE A 67 6.90 18.86 14.92
C PHE A 67 5.52 19.07 14.29
N SER A 68 5.30 20.26 13.73
CA SER A 68 4.05 20.63 13.05
C SER A 68 3.82 19.95 11.71
N ASN A 69 4.88 19.41 11.08
CA ASN A 69 4.80 18.71 9.80
C ASN A 69 5.63 17.43 9.84
N GLU A 70 5.33 16.49 8.94
CA GLU A 70 6.13 15.27 8.77
C GLU A 70 7.56 15.62 8.35
N LEU A 71 8.57 14.99 8.96
CA LEU A 71 9.97 15.28 8.68
C LEU A 71 10.47 14.48 7.47
N LYS A 72 11.35 15.11 6.70
CA LYS A 72 12.13 14.45 5.67
C LYS A 72 13.17 13.54 6.32
N THR A 73 13.08 12.24 6.05
CA THR A 73 13.94 11.18 6.63
C THR A 73 15.43 11.51 6.56
N GLY A 74 15.93 12.03 5.44
CA GLY A 74 17.34 12.40 5.28
C GLY A 74 17.84 13.54 6.18
N SER A 75 16.94 14.33 6.77
CA SER A 75 17.27 15.42 7.70
C SER A 75 17.26 14.98 9.17
N VAL A 76 16.88 13.73 9.47
CA VAL A 76 16.79 13.20 10.84
C VAL A 76 17.94 12.24 11.10
N ASN A 77 18.93 12.72 11.87
CA ASN A 77 20.16 12.01 12.19
C ASN A 77 20.83 12.64 13.42
N GLU A 78 21.89 12.00 13.92
CA GLU A 78 22.64 12.42 15.12
C GLU A 78 23.42 13.74 14.96
N ASN A 79 23.56 14.28 13.74
CA ASN A 79 24.16 15.60 13.55
C ASN A 79 23.15 16.72 13.83
N ASN A 80 21.87 16.47 13.51
CA ASN A 80 20.81 17.45 13.66
C ASN A 80 20.06 17.33 15.00
N PHE A 81 20.20 16.20 15.69
CA PHE A 81 19.57 15.92 16.97
C PHE A 81 20.62 15.45 17.96
N SER A 82 20.72 16.13 19.10
CA SER A 82 21.76 15.82 20.09
C SER A 82 21.27 15.93 21.53
N LEU A 83 21.97 15.23 22.41
CA LEU A 83 21.81 15.31 23.86
C LEU A 83 23.19 15.57 24.47
N THR A 84 23.27 16.54 25.38
CA THR A 84 24.53 16.92 26.05
C THR A 84 24.35 17.08 27.55
N THR A 85 25.42 16.86 28.31
CA THR A 85 25.50 17.20 29.73
C THR A 85 26.85 17.81 30.05
N ASN A 86 26.88 18.92 30.78
CA ASN A 86 28.10 19.66 31.11
C ASN A 86 29.02 19.92 29.90
N GLY A 87 28.43 20.16 28.72
CA GLY A 87 29.16 20.37 27.46
C GLY A 87 29.70 19.10 26.78
N SER A 88 29.48 17.92 27.35
CA SER A 88 29.84 16.61 26.78
C SER A 88 28.65 15.97 26.08
N ALA A 89 28.87 15.36 24.92
CA ALA A 89 27.83 14.64 24.19
C ALA A 89 27.43 13.34 24.90
N VAL A 90 26.13 13.06 24.90
CA VAL A 90 25.53 11.82 25.38
C VAL A 90 25.12 11.03 24.14
N SER A 91 25.57 9.79 24.04
CA SER A 91 25.23 8.94 22.91
C SER A 91 23.73 8.61 22.93
N VAL A 92 23.05 8.90 21.81
CA VAL A 92 21.63 8.65 21.60
C VAL A 92 21.41 7.99 20.25
N THR A 93 20.41 7.12 20.14
CA THR A 93 19.89 6.67 18.85
C THR A 93 18.65 7.48 18.48
N VAL A 94 18.57 7.93 17.23
CA VAL A 94 17.47 8.77 16.72
C VAL A 94 16.48 7.93 15.93
N TYR A 95 15.20 7.96 16.34
CA TYR A 95 14.10 7.31 15.63
C TYR A 95 13.14 8.36 15.09
N LEU A 96 12.72 8.18 13.83
CA LEU A 96 11.72 9.03 13.19
C LEU A 96 10.42 8.27 12.97
N SER A 97 9.30 8.87 13.38
CA SER A 97 7.96 8.45 13.00
C SER A 97 7.14 9.67 12.57
N LYS A 98 7.03 9.90 11.26
CA LYS A 98 6.33 11.04 10.66
C LYS A 98 6.80 12.39 11.18
N ASN A 99 6.03 13.03 12.05
CA ASN A 99 6.32 14.32 12.66
C ASN A 99 6.91 14.21 14.07
N ILE A 100 7.26 13.01 14.52
CA ILE A 100 7.79 12.72 15.86
C ILE A 100 9.21 12.16 15.74
N VAL A 101 10.15 12.73 16.50
CA VAL A 101 11.51 12.21 16.67
C VAL A 101 11.71 11.75 18.10
N VAL A 102 12.29 10.58 18.28
CA VAL A 102 12.64 10.02 19.59
C VAL A 102 14.16 9.85 19.67
N LEU A 103 14.79 10.44 20.69
CA LEU A 103 16.18 10.20 21.05
C LEU A 103 16.21 9.26 22.24
N LEU A 104 16.87 8.11 22.06
CA LEU A 104 17.02 7.08 23.08
C LEU A 104 18.48 7.05 23.55
N PRO A 105 18.79 7.37 24.81
CA PRO A 105 20.14 7.21 25.36
C PRO A 105 20.67 5.79 25.22
N ALA A 106 21.94 5.66 24.85
CA ALA A 106 22.63 4.36 24.77
C ALA A 106 22.82 3.71 26.16
N SER A 107 22.71 4.48 27.24
CA SER A 107 22.78 4.02 28.63
C SER A 107 21.91 4.91 29.52
N SER A 108 21.57 4.42 30.72
CA SER A 108 20.92 5.24 31.75
C SER A 108 21.70 6.53 32.00
N LEU A 109 20.95 7.61 32.20
CA LEU A 109 21.50 8.93 32.47
C LEU A 109 22.02 9.02 33.90
N SER A 110 22.97 9.91 34.12
CA SER A 110 23.46 10.25 35.45
C SER A 110 22.35 10.91 36.25
N GLU A 111 22.32 10.61 37.53
CA GLU A 111 21.35 11.15 38.49
C GLU A 111 21.61 12.61 38.83
N GLY A 112 20.55 13.34 39.21
CA GLY A 112 20.64 14.74 39.65
C GLY A 112 21.29 15.68 38.64
N THR A 113 21.33 15.29 37.37
CA THR A 113 22.19 15.88 36.34
C THR A 113 21.33 16.66 35.35
N ILE A 114 21.81 17.85 34.98
CA ILE A 114 21.18 18.67 33.93
C ILE A 114 21.66 18.18 32.57
N TYR A 115 20.69 17.93 31.70
CA TYR A 115 20.90 17.60 30.31
C TYR A 115 20.28 18.67 29.42
N THR A 116 20.89 18.91 28.27
CA THR A 116 20.38 19.81 27.22
C THR A 116 20.21 19.00 25.95
N ALA A 117 18.97 18.93 25.46
CA ALA A 117 18.66 18.34 24.16
C ALA A 117 18.49 19.46 23.13
N SER A 118 18.92 19.20 21.90
CA SER A 118 18.95 20.21 20.83
C SER A 118 18.55 19.63 19.48
N VAL A 119 17.85 20.45 18.70
CA VAL A 119 17.47 20.23 17.30
C VAL A 119 18.00 21.40 16.47
N LEU A 120 18.74 21.12 15.41
CA LEU A 120 19.28 22.15 14.53
C LEU A 120 18.23 22.69 13.55
N SER A 121 18.39 23.96 13.19
CA SER A 121 17.55 24.71 12.24
C SER A 121 17.47 24.09 10.85
N GLU A 122 18.41 23.22 10.49
CA GLU A 122 18.51 22.55 9.19
C GLU A 122 17.57 21.37 9.02
N VAL A 123 16.91 20.90 10.09
CA VAL A 123 15.87 19.86 9.99
C VAL A 123 14.78 20.33 9.02
N GLN A 124 14.30 19.44 8.15
CA GLN A 124 13.34 19.75 7.09
C GLN A 124 12.06 18.93 7.21
N ASP A 125 10.93 19.55 6.85
CA ASP A 125 9.70 18.81 6.55
C ASP A 125 9.77 18.11 5.17
N THR A 126 8.78 17.27 4.87
CA THR A 126 8.65 16.59 3.57
C THR A 126 8.45 17.53 2.38
N SER A 127 8.06 18.79 2.64
CA SER A 127 7.92 19.85 1.62
C SER A 127 9.23 20.62 1.41
N GLY A 128 10.28 20.32 2.18
CA GLY A 128 11.59 20.96 2.11
C GLY A 128 11.74 22.24 2.93
N ASN A 129 10.77 22.59 3.78
CA ASN A 129 10.87 23.75 4.67
C ASN A 129 11.79 23.44 5.86
N SER A 130 12.78 24.28 6.11
CA SER A 130 13.66 24.16 7.28
C SER A 130 13.03 24.73 8.55
N LEU A 131 13.33 24.12 9.71
CA LEU A 131 12.89 24.57 11.04
C LEU A 131 13.25 26.05 11.28
N GLY A 132 14.43 26.44 10.76
CA GLY A 132 14.78 27.84 10.57
C GLY A 132 15.32 28.57 11.79
N GLN A 133 15.25 27.97 12.98
CA GLN A 133 16.05 28.31 14.15
C GLN A 133 16.36 27.03 14.93
N ASP A 134 17.53 27.00 15.57
CA ASP A 134 17.88 25.90 16.46
C ASP A 134 16.93 25.93 17.67
N SER A 135 16.49 24.76 18.11
CA SER A 135 15.68 24.59 19.31
C SER A 135 16.47 23.80 20.33
N SER A 136 16.49 24.26 21.58
CA SER A 136 17.16 23.55 22.67
C SER A 136 16.36 23.70 23.95
N TRP A 137 16.30 22.64 24.75
CA TRP A 137 15.61 22.63 26.04
C TRP A 137 16.41 21.81 27.06
N LYS A 138 16.16 22.10 28.33
CA LYS A 138 16.88 21.49 29.45
C LYS A 138 15.96 20.66 30.32
N PHE A 139 16.50 19.66 30.97
CA PHE A 139 15.80 18.93 32.03
C PHE A 139 16.80 18.40 33.05
N THR A 140 16.30 18.07 34.25
CA THR A 140 17.08 17.56 35.37
C THR A 140 16.62 16.17 35.76
N THR A 141 17.54 15.20 35.75
CA THR A 141 17.26 13.84 36.18
C THR A 141 17.09 13.74 37.69
N VAL A 142 16.36 12.72 38.15
CA VAL A 142 16.16 12.43 39.58
C VAL A 142 17.48 12.01 40.27
N PHE A 143 17.64 12.32 41.57
CA PHE A 143 18.73 11.80 42.41
C PHE A 143 18.36 10.40 42.95
N SER A 144 19.26 9.40 42.96
CA SER A 144 19.10 8.30 43.91
C SER A 144 19.53 8.79 45.29
N SER A 145 18.69 8.58 46.30
CA SER A 145 19.11 8.77 47.68
C SER A 145 19.68 7.45 48.20
N SER A 146 20.95 7.47 48.60
CA SER A 146 21.50 6.53 49.56
C SER A 146 21.54 7.17 50.95
N GLU A 147 20.87 6.48 51.88
CA GLU A 147 21.01 6.50 53.34
C GLU A 147 20.21 7.53 54.18
N ASP A 148 19.35 6.94 55.03
CA ASP A 148 19.04 7.32 56.40
C ASP A 148 18.36 8.70 56.66
N SER A 149 17.09 8.80 56.28
CA SER A 149 16.11 9.56 57.08
C SER A 149 14.71 9.05 56.82
N ALA A 150 14.12 8.43 57.85
CA ALA A 150 12.73 7.98 57.86
C ALA A 150 11.78 9.18 57.96
N ASP A 151 11.43 9.79 56.82
CA ASP A 151 10.10 10.33 56.51
C ASP A 151 10.12 10.94 55.10
N GLU A 152 9.15 10.57 54.27
CA GLU A 152 8.93 11.04 52.89
C GLU A 152 10.00 10.69 51.83
N THR A 153 10.07 9.41 51.45
CA THR A 153 10.50 9.05 50.09
C THR A 153 9.54 9.73 49.11
N THR A 154 9.98 10.70 48.30
CA THR A 154 9.15 11.16 47.19
C THR A 154 9.11 10.03 46.16
N ALA A 155 8.15 9.13 46.32
CA ALA A 155 7.85 8.09 45.36
C ALA A 155 7.74 8.74 43.97
N ASP A 156 8.28 8.07 42.95
CA ASP A 156 7.97 8.49 41.59
C ASP A 156 6.45 8.40 41.43
N THR A 157 5.82 9.54 41.19
CA THR A 157 4.36 9.66 40.98
C THR A 157 4.04 10.02 39.53
N THR A 158 5.07 10.10 38.67
CA THR A 158 4.91 10.43 37.26
C THR A 158 4.25 9.25 36.58
N LYS A 159 3.21 9.50 35.79
CA LYS A 159 2.52 8.43 35.08
C LYS A 159 3.12 8.31 33.68
N PRO A 160 3.38 7.09 33.19
CA PRO A 160 3.70 6.92 31.78
C PRO A 160 2.53 7.40 30.92
N SER A 161 2.83 7.96 29.76
CA SER A 161 1.84 8.40 28.76
C SER A 161 2.20 7.85 27.38
N PHE A 162 1.18 7.57 26.57
CA PHE A 162 1.36 7.15 25.18
C PHE A 162 1.84 8.33 24.34
N ILE A 163 2.93 8.13 23.59
CA ILE A 163 3.49 9.16 22.71
C ILE A 163 3.27 8.83 21.24
N SER A 164 3.72 7.65 20.81
CA SER A 164 3.68 7.26 19.40
C SER A 164 3.64 5.74 19.25
N ILE A 165 3.25 5.31 18.04
CA ILE A 165 3.19 3.91 17.66
C ILE A 165 3.68 3.73 16.22
N THR A 166 4.34 2.61 15.97
CA THR A 166 4.65 2.08 14.64
C THR A 166 4.09 0.67 14.55
N PRO A 167 3.34 0.29 13.50
CA PRO A 167 2.85 1.13 12.40
C PRO A 167 2.04 2.33 12.89
N ALA A 168 2.12 3.45 12.16
CA ALA A 168 1.42 4.68 12.53
C ALA A 168 -0.10 4.50 12.48
N ASP A 169 -0.83 5.30 13.26
CA ASP A 169 -2.28 5.19 13.31
C ASP A 169 -2.96 5.40 11.95
N ASN A 170 -3.91 4.52 11.64
CA ASN A 170 -4.63 4.40 10.38
C ASN A 170 -3.72 4.17 9.15
N SER A 171 -2.47 3.74 9.35
CA SER A 171 -1.59 3.37 8.24
C SER A 171 -2.10 2.13 7.50
N SER A 172 -1.78 2.04 6.21
CA SER A 172 -2.11 0.92 5.35
C SER A 172 -0.86 0.37 4.67
N SER A 173 -1.01 -0.73 3.96
CA SER A 173 0.09 -1.41 3.26
C SER A 173 1.23 -1.87 4.17
N ILE A 174 0.88 -2.24 5.40
CA ILE A 174 1.85 -2.71 6.37
C ILE A 174 2.23 -4.17 6.07
N SER A 175 3.53 -4.45 6.10
CA SER A 175 4.03 -5.81 5.92
C SER A 175 3.47 -6.76 6.98
N VAL A 176 3.15 -7.99 6.60
CA VAL A 176 2.61 -9.01 7.52
C VAL A 176 3.61 -9.46 8.57
N ASN A 177 4.92 -9.29 8.33
CA ASN A 177 5.96 -9.58 9.31
C ASN A 177 6.33 -8.37 10.19
N THR A 178 5.49 -7.33 10.21
CA THR A 178 5.74 -6.13 11.01
C THR A 178 5.70 -6.44 12.52
N THR A 179 6.49 -5.69 13.28
CA THR A 179 6.38 -5.59 14.74
C THR A 179 5.68 -4.30 15.11
N ILE A 180 5.02 -4.28 16.26
CA ILE A 180 4.34 -3.09 16.77
C ILE A 180 5.23 -2.46 17.83
N SER A 181 5.74 -1.26 17.58
CA SER A 181 6.58 -0.50 18.51
C SER A 181 5.82 0.68 19.09
N VAL A 182 5.72 0.77 20.40
CA VAL A 182 5.07 1.86 21.14
C VAL A 182 6.10 2.60 21.97
N VAL A 183 6.07 3.93 21.89
CA VAL A 183 6.92 4.81 22.70
C VAL A 183 6.07 5.44 23.80
N PHE A 184 6.55 5.34 25.03
CA PHE A 184 5.98 5.99 26.21
C PHE A 184 6.85 7.18 26.68
N SER A 185 6.29 8.07 27.49
CA SER A 185 7.02 9.19 28.10
C SER A 185 8.13 8.79 29.08
N GLU A 186 8.09 7.56 29.57
CA GLU A 186 9.07 7.00 30.50
C GLU A 186 9.07 5.47 30.44
N ALA A 187 10.06 4.85 31.09
CA ALA A 187 10.21 3.40 31.11
C ALA A 187 9.01 2.71 31.76
N VAL A 188 8.40 1.76 31.04
CA VAL A 188 7.32 0.92 31.57
C VAL A 188 7.86 -0.39 32.14
N SER A 189 7.15 -0.96 33.10
CA SER A 189 7.52 -2.21 33.74
C SER A 189 7.14 -3.42 32.90
N ALA A 190 8.15 -4.23 32.55
CA ALA A 190 7.98 -5.42 31.73
C ALA A 190 6.98 -6.44 32.33
N VAL A 191 6.85 -6.51 33.65
CA VAL A 191 5.89 -7.44 34.31
C VAL A 191 4.44 -7.05 34.11
N THR A 192 4.16 -5.80 33.71
CA THR A 192 2.80 -5.33 33.41
C THR A 192 2.42 -5.50 31.94
N LEU A 193 3.36 -5.93 31.08
CA LEU A 193 3.11 -6.17 29.66
C LEU A 193 2.54 -7.58 29.47
N SER A 194 1.32 -7.65 28.96
CA SER A 194 0.61 -8.91 28.72
C SER A 194 -0.47 -8.72 27.66
N SER A 195 -1.05 -9.83 27.20
CA SER A 195 -2.22 -9.82 26.30
C SER A 195 -3.47 -9.17 26.91
N SER A 196 -3.45 -8.85 28.21
CA SER A 196 -4.52 -8.10 28.86
C SER A 196 -4.30 -6.59 28.86
N THR A 197 -3.05 -6.13 28.72
CA THR A 197 -2.65 -4.72 28.90
C THR A 197 -2.15 -4.03 27.63
N PHE A 198 -1.44 -4.76 26.76
CA PHE A 198 -1.08 -4.37 25.40
C PHE A 198 -1.59 -5.45 24.45
N LYS A 199 -2.68 -5.16 23.76
CA LYS A 199 -3.37 -6.10 22.86
C LYS A 199 -3.12 -5.72 21.41
N LEU A 200 -2.85 -6.73 20.57
CA LEU A 200 -3.03 -6.64 19.13
C LEU A 200 -4.24 -7.51 18.77
N LEU A 201 -5.24 -6.92 18.12
CA LEU A 201 -6.49 -7.57 17.77
C LEU A 201 -6.70 -7.52 16.24
N ASP A 202 -7.24 -8.59 15.67
CA ASP A 202 -7.70 -8.58 14.27
C ASP A 202 -9.05 -7.86 14.12
N ASN A 203 -9.54 -7.74 12.88
CA ASN A 203 -10.82 -7.09 12.55
C ASN A 203 -12.06 -7.84 13.10
N MET A 204 -11.88 -9.04 13.65
CA MET A 204 -12.92 -9.81 14.34
C MET A 204 -12.76 -9.74 15.86
N SER A 205 -11.87 -8.88 16.37
CA SER A 205 -11.52 -8.72 17.79
C SER A 205 -10.83 -9.94 18.43
N ASN A 206 -10.28 -10.86 17.65
CA ASN A 206 -9.46 -11.95 18.17
C ASN A 206 -8.07 -11.43 18.55
N SER A 207 -7.53 -11.89 19.67
CA SER A 207 -6.17 -11.54 20.08
C SER A 207 -5.11 -12.26 19.25
N VAL A 208 -4.14 -11.50 18.76
CA VAL A 208 -2.93 -12.01 18.11
C VAL A 208 -1.91 -12.36 19.19
N SER A 209 -1.36 -13.58 19.14
CA SER A 209 -0.31 -14.02 20.07
C SER A 209 1.05 -13.43 19.68
N GLY A 210 1.90 -13.17 20.68
CA GLY A 210 3.24 -12.61 20.47
C GLY A 210 4.02 -12.42 21.75
N SER A 211 5.20 -11.83 21.63
CA SER A 211 6.12 -11.52 22.73
C SER A 211 6.40 -10.02 22.84
N TYR A 212 6.65 -9.54 24.05
CA TYR A 212 7.03 -8.15 24.33
C TYR A 212 8.53 -8.05 24.61
N SER A 213 9.19 -7.09 24.00
CA SER A 213 10.53 -6.66 24.39
C SER A 213 10.51 -5.19 24.81
N LEU A 214 11.33 -4.86 25.80
CA LEU A 214 11.43 -3.52 26.37
C LEU A 214 12.84 -2.97 26.13
N ASN A 215 12.93 -1.74 25.65
CA ASN A 215 14.16 -0.97 25.56
C ASN A 215 13.89 0.47 26.01
N GLY A 216 14.26 0.79 27.25
CA GLY A 216 13.92 2.08 27.87
C GLY A 216 12.41 2.30 27.94
N SER A 217 11.92 3.41 27.36
CA SER A 217 10.48 3.70 27.25
C SER A 217 9.80 3.14 26.00
N THR A 218 10.50 2.31 25.23
CA THR A 218 9.95 1.69 24.02
C THR A 218 9.60 0.23 24.27
N VAL A 219 8.35 -0.14 23.96
CA VAL A 219 7.88 -1.53 23.96
C VAL A 219 7.69 -1.98 22.53
N THR A 220 8.32 -3.09 22.16
CA THR A 220 8.09 -3.76 20.88
C THR A 220 7.32 -5.06 21.10
N PHE A 221 6.13 -5.16 20.52
CA PHE A 221 5.37 -6.40 20.40
C PHE A 221 5.71 -7.09 19.07
N THR A 222 6.19 -8.32 19.16
CA THR A 222 6.48 -9.17 18.00
C THR A 222 5.44 -10.29 17.94
N PRO A 223 4.55 -10.31 16.93
CA PRO A 223 3.63 -11.43 16.72
C PRO A 223 4.38 -12.77 16.63
N THR A 224 3.82 -13.83 17.21
CA THR A 224 4.42 -15.18 17.15
C THR A 224 4.46 -15.70 15.71
N ASP A 225 3.39 -15.43 14.96
CA ASP A 225 3.25 -15.75 13.55
C ASP A 225 3.10 -14.46 12.74
N ASN A 226 3.40 -14.51 11.44
CA ASN A 226 3.09 -13.40 10.53
C ASN A 226 1.60 -13.03 10.62
N LEU A 227 1.32 -11.73 10.60
CA LEU A 227 -0.04 -11.21 10.51
C LEU A 227 -0.72 -11.69 9.22
N SER A 228 -2.04 -11.68 9.19
CA SER A 228 -2.81 -11.97 7.99
C SER A 228 -2.66 -10.85 6.98
N TYR A 229 -2.57 -11.18 5.69
CA TYR A 229 -2.64 -10.20 4.60
C TYR A 229 -4.03 -9.55 4.51
N PHE A 230 -4.09 -8.32 3.99
CA PHE A 230 -5.32 -7.57 3.70
C PHE A 230 -6.25 -7.51 4.92
N ARG A 231 -5.66 -7.28 6.09
CA ARG A 231 -6.35 -7.38 7.38
C ARG A 231 -6.20 -6.08 8.14
N ASP A 232 -7.31 -5.64 8.73
CA ASP A 232 -7.29 -4.55 9.69
C ASP A 232 -6.89 -5.09 11.06
N TYR A 233 -5.96 -4.41 11.70
CA TYR A 233 -5.52 -4.68 13.05
C TYR A 233 -5.73 -3.45 13.92
N SER A 234 -6.06 -3.70 15.19
CA SER A 234 -6.12 -2.67 16.22
C SER A 234 -5.16 -2.99 17.35
N VAL A 235 -4.45 -1.98 17.83
CA VAL A 235 -3.60 -2.02 19.00
C VAL A 235 -4.32 -1.32 20.13
N LEU A 236 -4.50 -2.00 21.27
CA LEU A 236 -5.13 -1.46 22.46
C LEU A 236 -4.16 -1.47 23.63
N LEU A 237 -3.87 -0.29 24.18
CA LEU A 237 -3.11 -0.07 25.39
C LEU A 237 -4.06 0.30 26.53
N THR A 238 -3.96 -0.41 27.64
CA THR A 238 -4.81 -0.17 28.82
C THR A 238 -4.05 0.53 29.93
N ILE A 239 -4.80 1.11 30.87
CA ILE A 239 -4.24 1.66 32.13
C ILE A 239 -3.61 0.60 33.05
N GLY A 240 -3.67 -0.69 32.70
CA GLY A 240 -2.98 -1.74 33.43
C GLY A 240 -1.46 -1.77 33.19
N ILE A 241 -0.97 -1.11 32.13
CA ILE A 241 0.47 -0.87 31.95
C ILE A 241 0.94 0.10 33.03
N GLN A 242 2.02 -0.23 33.74
CA GLN A 242 2.59 0.63 34.79
C GLN A 242 4.09 0.83 34.54
N ASP A 243 4.66 1.87 35.12
CA ASP A 243 6.11 2.03 35.25
C ASP A 243 6.72 1.11 36.31
N THR A 244 8.03 1.21 36.54
CA THR A 244 8.74 0.44 37.57
C THR A 244 8.42 0.86 39.01
N ALA A 245 7.80 2.03 39.21
CA ALA A 245 7.34 2.54 40.49
C ALA A 245 5.87 2.17 40.80
N GLY A 246 5.14 1.61 39.84
CA GLY A 246 3.75 1.18 39.96
C GLY A 246 2.73 2.25 39.52
N ASN A 247 3.15 3.35 38.88
CA ASN A 247 2.20 4.31 38.36
C ASN A 247 1.58 3.80 37.05
N ALA A 248 0.25 3.75 37.03
CA ALA A 248 -0.52 3.35 35.85
C ALA A 248 -0.41 4.37 34.70
N LEU A 249 -0.45 3.86 33.47
CA LEU A 249 -0.55 4.65 32.24
C LEU A 249 -1.66 5.70 32.37
N SER A 250 -1.35 6.94 31.99
CA SER A 250 -2.19 8.11 32.21
C SER A 250 -3.60 8.00 31.60
N SER A 251 -3.71 7.34 30.44
CA SER A 251 -4.95 6.99 29.77
C SER A 251 -4.79 5.75 28.90
N ALA A 252 -5.89 5.04 28.63
CA ALA A 252 -5.90 4.00 27.61
C ALA A 252 -5.76 4.64 26.21
N SER A 253 -5.09 3.94 25.29
CA SER A 253 -4.88 4.38 23.91
C SER A 253 -5.26 3.26 22.94
N SER A 254 -5.77 3.65 21.78
CA SER A 254 -6.08 2.73 20.69
C SER A 254 -5.51 3.28 19.40
N SER A 255 -4.98 2.39 18.57
CA SER A 255 -4.54 2.71 17.21
C SER A 255 -4.92 1.56 16.27
N SER A 256 -4.98 1.84 14.97
CA SER A 256 -5.23 0.82 13.96
C SER A 256 -4.23 0.89 12.80
N PHE A 257 -4.05 -0.22 12.10
CA PHE A 257 -3.34 -0.26 10.84
C PHE A 257 -3.90 -1.39 9.97
N LYS A 258 -3.62 -1.33 8.67
CA LYS A 258 -4.02 -2.36 7.70
C LYS A 258 -2.79 -3.02 7.12
N THR A 259 -2.73 -4.34 7.20
CA THR A 259 -1.72 -5.09 6.46
C THR A 259 -2.09 -5.09 4.97
N LEU A 260 -1.16 -4.67 4.11
CA LEU A 260 -0.99 -5.32 2.81
C LEU A 260 0.41 -5.88 2.86
N GLY A 261 0.55 -7.15 3.22
CA GLY A 261 1.83 -7.82 2.99
C GLY A 261 2.10 -7.84 1.49
N GLY A 262 3.34 -7.58 1.09
CA GLY A 262 3.74 -7.75 -0.30
C GLY A 262 3.51 -9.20 -0.74
N VAL A 263 2.86 -9.36 -1.88
CA VAL A 263 2.91 -10.63 -2.61
C VAL A 263 4.38 -10.89 -2.91
N VAL A 264 4.88 -12.07 -2.59
CA VAL A 264 6.21 -12.46 -3.06
C VAL A 264 6.06 -12.67 -4.56
N VAL A 265 6.71 -11.81 -5.32
CA VAL A 265 6.73 -11.82 -6.77
C VAL A 265 8.17 -12.04 -7.21
N THR A 266 8.39 -13.02 -8.08
CA THR A 266 9.67 -13.15 -8.76
C THR A 266 9.64 -12.41 -10.09
N THR A 267 10.80 -12.03 -10.62
CA THR A 267 10.89 -11.74 -12.06
C THR A 267 10.54 -12.99 -12.85
N ALA A 268 10.09 -12.81 -14.09
CA ALA A 268 9.86 -13.94 -15.00
C ALA A 268 11.12 -14.80 -15.15
N ASP A 269 10.97 -16.13 -15.07
CA ASP A 269 12.06 -17.07 -15.31
C ASP A 269 12.40 -17.20 -16.81
N SER A 270 13.30 -18.13 -17.17
CA SER A 270 13.66 -18.38 -18.56
C SER A 270 12.50 -18.90 -19.43
N ASN A 271 11.42 -19.37 -18.81
CA ASN A 271 10.20 -19.81 -19.48
C ASN A 271 9.12 -18.71 -19.50
N GLY A 272 9.43 -17.49 -19.04
CA GLY A 272 8.46 -16.40 -18.95
C GLY A 272 7.47 -16.55 -17.79
N MET A 273 7.78 -17.33 -16.75
CA MET A 273 6.86 -17.57 -15.63
C MET A 273 7.20 -16.69 -14.43
N VAL A 274 6.20 -15.98 -13.91
CA VAL A 274 6.27 -15.17 -12.68
C VAL A 274 5.65 -15.96 -11.54
N LEU A 275 6.37 -16.15 -10.44
CA LEU A 275 5.82 -16.74 -9.22
C LEU A 275 5.07 -15.66 -8.44
N LEU A 276 3.84 -15.96 -8.05
CA LEU A 276 3.04 -15.18 -7.12
C LEU A 276 2.79 -16.01 -5.86
N SER A 277 3.03 -15.47 -4.68
CA SER A 277 2.81 -16.16 -3.41
C SER A 277 1.35 -16.48 -3.08
N GLY A 278 0.39 -16.08 -3.92
CA GLY A 278 -1.01 -15.97 -3.51
C GLY A 278 -1.23 -14.82 -2.51
N GLY A 279 -2.45 -14.71 -2.02
CA GLY A 279 -2.94 -13.61 -1.19
C GLY A 279 -4.47 -13.58 -1.14
N ARG A 280 -5.04 -12.51 -0.58
CA ARG A 280 -6.48 -12.24 -0.65
C ARG A 280 -6.74 -11.04 -1.54
N PHE A 281 -7.84 -11.03 -2.28
CA PHE A 281 -8.22 -9.85 -3.06
C PHE A 281 -9.75 -9.76 -3.21
N GLN A 282 -10.21 -8.57 -3.61
CA GLN A 282 -11.61 -8.35 -3.98
C GLN A 282 -11.79 -8.71 -5.46
N MET A 283 -12.55 -9.77 -5.72
CA MET A 283 -12.91 -10.24 -7.05
C MET A 283 -14.28 -9.67 -7.44
N GLY A 284 -14.42 -9.20 -8.68
CA GLY A 284 -15.62 -8.54 -9.20
C GLY A 284 -15.52 -7.03 -9.34
N ALA A 285 -16.61 -6.40 -9.78
CA ALA A 285 -16.64 -4.99 -10.14
C ALA A 285 -16.13 -4.10 -8.99
N ASP A 286 -15.27 -3.13 -9.31
CA ASP A 286 -14.84 -2.15 -8.34
C ASP A 286 -15.90 -1.05 -8.14
N ASN A 287 -15.77 -0.30 -7.04
CA ASN A 287 -16.74 0.75 -6.69
C ASN A 287 -16.90 1.82 -7.78
N GLN A 288 -15.82 2.17 -8.50
CA GLN A 288 -15.88 3.17 -9.56
C GLN A 288 -16.65 2.62 -10.76
N SER A 289 -16.43 1.36 -11.11
CA SER A 289 -17.21 0.69 -12.16
C SER A 289 -18.70 0.65 -11.88
N ILE A 290 -19.07 0.33 -10.63
CA ILE A 290 -20.47 0.34 -10.20
C ILE A 290 -21.05 1.76 -10.24
N ALA A 291 -20.28 2.75 -9.78
CA ALA A 291 -20.72 4.15 -9.79
C ALA A 291 -20.92 4.71 -11.20
N ASP A 292 -20.03 4.36 -12.13
CA ASP A 292 -20.10 4.80 -13.53
C ASP A 292 -21.13 4.02 -14.36
N GLY A 293 -21.62 2.89 -13.83
CA GLY A 293 -22.57 2.02 -14.51
C GLY A 293 -21.96 1.30 -15.73
N ASP A 294 -20.65 1.04 -15.71
CA ASP A 294 -19.93 0.33 -16.77
C ASP A 294 -19.62 -1.13 -16.43
N ASN A 295 -20.03 -1.61 -15.25
CA ASN A 295 -19.98 -3.01 -14.88
C ASN A 295 -21.12 -3.81 -15.52
N GLU A 296 -20.84 -5.08 -15.83
CA GLU A 296 -21.87 -6.05 -16.19
C GLU A 296 -22.46 -6.70 -14.93
N SER A 297 -23.65 -7.30 -15.04
CA SER A 297 -24.34 -7.91 -13.89
C SER A 297 -23.60 -9.12 -13.32
N ASP A 298 -22.87 -9.85 -14.17
CA ASP A 298 -22.10 -11.05 -13.82
C ASP A 298 -20.77 -10.75 -13.12
N GLU A 299 -20.42 -9.47 -12.99
CA GLU A 299 -19.25 -8.98 -12.24
C GLU A 299 -19.58 -8.70 -10.76
N THR A 300 -20.84 -8.89 -10.35
CA THR A 300 -21.34 -8.59 -9.01
C THR A 300 -22.02 -9.81 -8.37
N PRO A 301 -22.05 -9.93 -7.03
CA PRO A 301 -21.42 -9.05 -6.04
C PRO A 301 -19.88 -9.18 -6.01
N THR A 302 -19.21 -8.09 -5.66
CA THR A 302 -17.79 -8.11 -5.28
C THR A 302 -17.63 -8.97 -4.03
N HIS A 303 -16.65 -9.86 -4.03
CA HIS A 303 -16.41 -10.78 -2.92
C HIS A 303 -14.91 -11.03 -2.71
N THR A 304 -14.55 -11.44 -1.51
CA THR A 304 -13.18 -11.76 -1.13
C THR A 304 -12.82 -13.16 -1.63
N VAL A 305 -11.69 -13.29 -2.30
CA VAL A 305 -11.06 -14.57 -2.65
C VAL A 305 -9.74 -14.69 -1.90
N GLN A 306 -9.41 -15.90 -1.44
CA GLN A 306 -8.09 -16.28 -0.94
C GLN A 306 -7.43 -17.26 -1.90
N LEU A 307 -6.30 -16.86 -2.48
CA LEU A 307 -5.37 -17.75 -3.17
C LEU A 307 -4.28 -18.15 -2.19
N THR A 308 -4.15 -19.44 -1.86
CA THR A 308 -3.19 -19.86 -0.84
C THR A 308 -1.75 -19.85 -1.32
N GLY A 309 -1.54 -19.94 -2.64
CA GLY A 309 -0.23 -19.91 -3.31
C GLY A 309 0.82 -20.89 -2.75
N PRO A 310 2.09 -20.77 -3.21
CA PRO A 310 2.51 -20.04 -4.40
C PRO A 310 1.99 -20.69 -5.70
N PHE A 311 1.87 -19.91 -6.77
CA PHE A 311 1.61 -20.41 -8.12
C PHE A 311 2.37 -19.57 -9.15
N TYR A 312 2.64 -20.13 -10.31
CA TYR A 312 3.23 -19.42 -11.44
C TYR A 312 2.17 -18.96 -12.43
N ILE A 313 2.40 -17.83 -13.08
CA ILE A 313 1.62 -17.35 -14.22
C ILE A 313 2.57 -16.85 -15.31
N SER A 314 2.27 -17.13 -16.58
CA SER A 314 3.07 -16.59 -17.68
C SER A 314 2.92 -15.06 -17.74
N ASP A 315 4.05 -14.37 -17.86
CA ASP A 315 4.10 -12.91 -17.90
C ASP A 315 3.47 -12.32 -19.18
N HIS A 316 3.21 -13.14 -20.18
CA HIS A 316 2.53 -12.79 -21.42
C HIS A 316 1.55 -13.88 -21.84
N GLU A 317 0.68 -13.53 -22.79
CA GLU A 317 -0.13 -14.47 -23.57
C GLU A 317 0.81 -15.45 -24.29
N VAL A 318 0.42 -16.74 -24.40
CA VAL A 318 1.21 -17.72 -25.17
C VAL A 318 1.36 -17.22 -26.59
N SER A 319 2.59 -17.07 -27.07
CA SER A 319 2.88 -16.58 -28.40
C SER A 319 2.69 -17.65 -29.48
N SER A 320 2.59 -17.20 -30.73
CA SER A 320 2.40 -18.08 -31.88
C SER A 320 3.56 -19.05 -32.08
N SER A 321 4.79 -18.61 -31.80
CA SER A 321 5.98 -19.47 -31.89
C SER A 321 6.04 -20.52 -30.78
N GLU A 322 5.64 -20.17 -29.56
CA GLU A 322 5.55 -21.11 -28.44
C GLU A 322 4.51 -22.20 -28.71
N PHE A 323 3.29 -21.83 -29.12
CA PHE A 323 2.27 -22.81 -29.48
C PHE A 323 2.71 -23.68 -30.67
N LYS A 324 3.38 -23.08 -31.66
CA LYS A 324 3.95 -23.82 -32.79
C LYS A 324 4.96 -24.88 -32.34
N ALA A 325 5.76 -24.64 -31.31
CA ALA A 325 6.67 -25.65 -30.78
C ALA A 325 5.93 -26.90 -30.26
N CYS A 326 4.76 -26.72 -29.65
CA CYS A 326 3.91 -27.85 -29.25
C CYS A 326 3.43 -28.66 -30.47
N VAL A 327 2.97 -27.98 -31.52
CA VAL A 327 2.51 -28.62 -32.76
C VAL A 327 3.66 -29.35 -33.47
N ASP A 328 4.83 -28.72 -33.57
CA ASP A 328 6.01 -29.29 -34.21
C ASP A 328 6.55 -30.52 -33.45
N SER A 329 6.30 -30.60 -32.13
CA SER A 329 6.59 -31.79 -31.33
C SER A 329 5.61 -32.96 -31.57
N GLY A 330 4.49 -32.72 -32.26
CA GLY A 330 3.41 -33.67 -32.47
C GLY A 330 2.44 -33.81 -31.29
N SER A 331 2.55 -32.97 -30.27
CA SER A 331 1.73 -33.06 -29.04
C SER A 331 0.44 -32.26 -29.10
N CYS A 332 0.45 -31.10 -29.76
CA CYS A 332 -0.76 -30.31 -30.02
C CYS A 332 -1.26 -30.54 -31.44
N ASN A 333 -2.57 -30.69 -31.63
CA ASN A 333 -3.16 -30.83 -32.95
C ASN A 333 -3.82 -29.53 -33.41
N TYR A 334 -3.23 -28.85 -34.40
CA TYR A 334 -3.80 -27.62 -34.96
C TYR A 334 -3.74 -27.63 -36.48
N THR A 335 -4.90 -27.73 -37.13
CA THR A 335 -5.00 -27.93 -38.60
C THR A 335 -5.65 -26.75 -39.33
N TYR A 336 -5.82 -25.60 -38.67
CA TYR A 336 -6.55 -24.46 -39.24
C TYR A 336 -5.65 -23.56 -40.10
N SER A 337 -6.22 -23.09 -41.22
CA SER A 337 -5.55 -22.18 -42.15
C SER A 337 -5.23 -20.81 -41.53
N THR A 338 -4.08 -20.26 -41.94
CA THR A 338 -3.46 -19.01 -41.50
C THR A 338 -3.77 -17.82 -42.42
N SER A 339 -4.61 -18.00 -43.46
CA SER A 339 -4.81 -17.04 -44.56
C SER A 339 -5.65 -15.79 -44.22
N ASN A 340 -5.63 -15.32 -42.97
CA ASN A 340 -6.31 -14.10 -42.53
C ASN A 340 -5.34 -13.27 -41.68
N ALA A 341 -5.21 -11.97 -41.96
CA ALA A 341 -4.34 -11.06 -41.22
C ALA A 341 -4.56 -11.09 -39.70
N LYS A 342 -5.79 -11.37 -39.24
CA LYS A 342 -6.11 -11.45 -37.81
C LYS A 342 -5.59 -12.72 -37.13
N LYS A 343 -5.26 -13.78 -37.86
CA LYS A 343 -4.70 -15.02 -37.30
C LYS A 343 -3.18 -14.92 -37.23
N THR A 344 -2.59 -15.48 -36.18
CA THR A 344 -1.16 -15.29 -35.88
C THR A 344 -0.33 -16.57 -36.07
N TYR A 345 -0.95 -17.74 -35.90
CA TYR A 345 -0.28 -19.04 -36.07
C TYR A 345 0.40 -19.19 -37.44
N ALA A 346 1.68 -19.54 -37.45
CA ALA A 346 2.48 -19.79 -38.65
C ALA A 346 2.36 -18.71 -39.75
N VAL A 347 2.17 -17.44 -39.34
CA VAL A 347 2.27 -16.27 -40.22
C VAL A 347 3.64 -15.62 -40.03
N SER A 348 4.38 -15.44 -41.13
CA SER A 348 5.70 -14.80 -41.10
C SER A 348 5.63 -13.40 -40.51
N GLY A 349 6.49 -13.11 -39.53
CA GLY A 349 6.51 -11.83 -38.82
C GLY A 349 5.49 -11.71 -37.67
N LYS A 350 4.79 -12.81 -37.33
CA LYS A 350 3.85 -12.88 -36.20
C LYS A 350 4.24 -13.90 -35.15
N GLU A 351 5.51 -14.31 -35.13
CA GLU A 351 6.04 -15.32 -34.21
C GLU A 351 5.86 -14.92 -32.74
N ASN A 352 5.96 -13.62 -32.43
CA ASN A 352 5.79 -13.04 -31.09
C ASN A 352 4.41 -12.42 -30.86
N HIS A 353 3.46 -12.60 -31.78
CA HIS A 353 2.07 -12.23 -31.52
C HIS A 353 1.39 -13.32 -30.68
N PRO A 354 0.37 -12.98 -29.88
CA PRO A 354 -0.36 -13.98 -29.11
C PRO A 354 -0.94 -15.03 -30.04
N MET A 355 -0.80 -16.28 -29.66
CA MET A 355 -1.51 -17.37 -30.29
C MET A 355 -3.01 -17.11 -30.14
N ASN A 356 -3.72 -17.10 -31.27
CA ASN A 356 -5.15 -16.86 -31.31
C ASN A 356 -5.86 -17.82 -32.25
N TYR A 357 -7.19 -17.72 -32.32
CA TYR A 357 -8.00 -18.69 -33.06
C TYR A 357 -7.79 -20.11 -32.52
N VAL A 358 -7.60 -20.23 -31.20
CA VAL A 358 -7.57 -21.50 -30.46
C VAL A 358 -8.86 -21.66 -29.66
N ASN A 359 -9.35 -22.88 -29.56
CA ASN A 359 -10.42 -23.19 -28.62
C ASN A 359 -9.83 -23.57 -27.24
N TRP A 360 -10.71 -23.74 -26.25
CA TRP A 360 -10.29 -24.03 -24.88
C TRP A 360 -9.57 -25.39 -24.76
N ASN A 361 -10.01 -26.41 -25.50
CA ASN A 361 -9.38 -27.74 -25.45
C ASN A 361 -7.95 -27.71 -25.98
N GLU A 362 -7.69 -26.97 -27.06
CA GLU A 362 -6.35 -26.80 -27.64
C GLU A 362 -5.41 -26.03 -26.69
N ALA A 363 -5.95 -25.05 -25.95
CA ALA A 363 -5.20 -24.35 -24.91
C ALA A 363 -4.83 -25.28 -23.75
N VAL A 364 -5.72 -26.23 -23.40
CA VAL A 364 -5.43 -27.30 -22.41
C VAL A 364 -4.39 -28.29 -22.94
N GLU A 365 -4.50 -28.74 -24.20
CA GLU A 365 -3.49 -29.62 -24.82
C GLU A 365 -2.07 -29.00 -24.76
N TYR A 366 -1.97 -27.68 -24.97
CA TYR A 366 -0.70 -26.97 -24.83
C TYR A 366 -0.18 -26.98 -23.39
N ALA A 367 -1.05 -26.74 -22.40
CA ALA A 367 -0.67 -26.80 -20.99
C ALA A 367 -0.24 -28.22 -20.58
N ASP A 368 -0.94 -29.26 -21.06
CA ASP A 368 -0.59 -30.66 -20.82
C ASP A 368 0.76 -31.02 -21.44
N TRP A 369 1.06 -30.51 -22.64
CA TRP A 369 2.37 -30.65 -23.26
C TRP A 369 3.49 -30.00 -22.45
N LEU A 370 3.25 -28.79 -21.91
CA LEU A 370 4.22 -28.14 -21.01
C LEU A 370 4.45 -28.98 -19.76
N THR A 371 3.40 -29.54 -19.16
CA THR A 371 3.51 -30.47 -18.02
C THR A 371 4.35 -31.70 -18.36
N GLY A 372 4.20 -32.25 -19.57
CA GLY A 372 4.98 -33.40 -20.03
C GLY A 372 6.45 -33.09 -20.35
N THR A 373 6.81 -31.82 -20.54
CA THR A 373 8.14 -31.38 -20.99
C THR A 373 8.91 -30.57 -19.95
N ARG A 374 8.29 -30.19 -18.83
CA ARG A 374 8.87 -29.35 -17.79
C ARG A 374 8.68 -29.99 -16.41
N SER A 375 9.29 -29.39 -15.38
CA SER A 375 9.34 -29.96 -14.02
C SER A 375 8.15 -29.59 -13.13
N VAL A 376 7.23 -28.74 -13.61
CA VAL A 376 6.06 -28.27 -12.87
C VAL A 376 4.79 -28.58 -13.65
N THR A 377 3.65 -28.59 -12.95
CA THR A 377 2.36 -28.91 -13.58
C THR A 377 1.74 -27.64 -14.15
N TYR A 378 1.69 -27.54 -15.48
CA TYR A 378 1.07 -26.45 -16.21
C TYR A 378 -0.43 -26.70 -16.42
N ARG A 379 -1.19 -25.61 -16.40
CA ARG A 379 -2.64 -25.57 -16.60
C ARG A 379 -3.06 -24.20 -17.12
N LEU A 380 -4.33 -24.06 -17.51
CA LEU A 380 -4.91 -22.73 -17.61
C LEU A 380 -5.08 -22.13 -16.20
N CYS A 381 -4.92 -20.81 -16.09
CA CYS A 381 -5.22 -20.10 -14.85
C CYS A 381 -6.70 -20.22 -14.52
N THR A 382 -7.03 -20.26 -13.23
CA THR A 382 -8.41 -20.04 -12.79
C THR A 382 -8.83 -18.59 -13.08
N GLU A 383 -10.13 -18.34 -13.17
CA GLU A 383 -10.68 -16.99 -13.33
C GLU A 383 -10.21 -16.09 -12.17
N ALA A 384 -10.10 -16.65 -10.97
CA ALA A 384 -9.64 -15.94 -9.78
C ALA A 384 -8.14 -15.65 -9.79
N GLU A 385 -7.29 -16.60 -10.20
CA GLU A 385 -5.86 -16.34 -10.36
C GLU A 385 -5.59 -15.29 -11.42
N TRP A 386 -6.34 -15.33 -12.53
CA TRP A 386 -6.23 -14.33 -13.59
C TRP A 386 -6.64 -12.94 -13.09
N GLU A 387 -7.77 -12.82 -12.38
CA GLU A 387 -8.23 -11.52 -11.87
C GLU A 387 -7.30 -10.99 -10.76
N TYR A 388 -6.75 -11.86 -9.93
CA TYR A 388 -5.72 -11.52 -8.96
C TYR A 388 -4.48 -10.94 -9.63
N ALA A 389 -4.01 -11.62 -10.68
CA ALA A 389 -2.82 -11.26 -11.43
C ALA A 389 -2.96 -9.94 -12.17
N VAL A 390 -4.09 -9.68 -12.85
CA VAL A 390 -4.31 -8.40 -13.54
C VAL A 390 -4.36 -7.25 -12.55
N ARG A 391 -4.99 -7.43 -11.38
CA ARG A 391 -5.12 -6.37 -10.38
C ARG A 391 -3.78 -5.96 -9.78
N ALA A 392 -2.82 -6.87 -9.66
CA ALA A 392 -1.49 -6.59 -9.11
C ALA A 392 -1.52 -5.81 -7.77
N GLY A 393 -2.48 -6.15 -6.90
CA GLY A 393 -2.68 -5.50 -5.59
C GLY A 393 -3.54 -4.22 -5.62
N THR A 394 -3.95 -3.75 -6.79
CA THR A 394 -4.88 -2.62 -6.94
C THR A 394 -6.34 -3.03 -6.82
N THR A 395 -7.21 -2.08 -6.47
CA THR A 395 -8.68 -2.24 -6.48
C THR A 395 -9.34 -1.43 -7.60
N SER A 396 -8.57 -0.88 -8.53
CA SER A 396 -9.04 0.00 -9.60
C SER A 396 -9.53 -0.78 -10.83
N LYS A 397 -10.27 -0.07 -11.71
CA LYS A 397 -10.72 -0.57 -13.01
C LYS A 397 -9.62 -1.18 -13.86
N TRP A 398 -8.43 -0.58 -13.86
CA TRP A 398 -7.23 -1.09 -14.53
C TRP A 398 -6.05 -1.10 -13.57
N SER A 399 -5.09 -1.97 -13.83
CA SER A 399 -3.90 -2.19 -12.99
C SER A 399 -3.01 -0.95 -12.84
N CYS A 400 -3.06 -0.03 -13.80
CA CYS A 400 -2.30 1.22 -13.77
C CYS A 400 -2.93 2.32 -12.91
N GLY A 401 -4.11 2.07 -12.32
CA GLY A 401 -4.68 2.90 -11.25
C GLY A 401 -5.65 4.02 -11.68
N ASN A 402 -5.72 4.40 -12.95
CA ASN A 402 -6.63 5.46 -13.41
C ASN A 402 -7.04 5.32 -14.89
N ASP A 403 -7.96 6.18 -15.33
CA ASP A 403 -8.50 6.18 -16.70
C ASP A 403 -7.46 6.51 -17.78
N THR A 404 -6.50 7.40 -17.51
CA THR A 404 -5.63 7.98 -18.56
C THR A 404 -4.45 7.09 -18.91
N CYS A 405 -4.13 6.10 -18.07
CA CYS A 405 -3.00 5.19 -18.28
C CYS A 405 -3.31 3.98 -19.18
N THR A 406 -4.57 3.76 -19.57
CA THR A 406 -4.95 2.58 -20.38
C THR A 406 -4.17 2.43 -21.68
N THR A 407 -3.82 3.52 -22.38
CA THR A 407 -3.04 3.46 -23.63
C THR A 407 -1.59 3.01 -23.44
N SER A 408 -1.04 3.07 -22.21
CA SER A 408 0.32 2.60 -21.93
C SER A 408 0.38 1.11 -21.60
N ILE A 409 -0.72 0.52 -21.14
CA ILE A 409 -0.80 -0.88 -20.69
C ILE A 409 -1.59 -1.80 -21.63
N ALA A 410 -2.32 -1.25 -22.60
CA ALA A 410 -3.29 -2.01 -23.38
C ALA A 410 -3.24 -1.75 -24.89
N TRP A 411 -3.55 -2.81 -25.65
CA TRP A 411 -3.97 -2.73 -27.05
C TRP A 411 -5.48 -2.95 -27.13
N TYR A 412 -6.25 -1.89 -27.42
CA TYR A 412 -7.72 -1.90 -27.48
C TYR A 412 -8.21 -0.83 -28.49
N ASP A 413 -9.53 -0.67 -28.63
CA ASP A 413 -10.17 0.33 -29.50
C ASP A 413 -9.84 0.18 -31.00
N ASN A 414 -9.93 -1.07 -31.47
CA ASN A 414 -9.86 -1.49 -32.86
C ASN A 414 -8.55 -1.10 -33.58
N THR A 415 -7.43 -1.60 -33.06
CA THR A 415 -6.13 -1.60 -33.75
C THR A 415 -6.12 -2.43 -35.05
N GLY A 416 -7.20 -3.19 -35.32
CA GLY A 416 -7.39 -4.03 -36.51
C GLY A 416 -7.00 -5.50 -36.32
N GLU A 417 -5.92 -5.75 -35.58
CA GLU A 417 -5.32 -7.06 -35.33
C GLU A 417 -4.60 -7.12 -33.97
N PRO A 418 -4.39 -8.33 -33.39
CA PRO A 418 -3.54 -8.48 -32.21
C PRO A 418 -2.12 -7.98 -32.50
N GLN A 419 -1.41 -7.55 -31.46
CA GLN A 419 -0.06 -7.00 -31.54
C GLN A 419 0.94 -7.93 -30.86
N GLU A 420 2.23 -7.72 -31.11
CA GLU A 420 3.30 -8.45 -30.41
C GLU A 420 3.14 -8.31 -28.90
N VAL A 421 3.29 -9.44 -28.20
CA VAL A 421 3.26 -9.50 -26.73
C VAL A 421 4.38 -8.67 -26.12
N ARG A 422 4.16 -8.15 -24.91
CA ARG A 422 5.13 -7.35 -24.14
C ARG A 422 5.57 -6.05 -24.83
N THR A 423 4.73 -5.46 -25.67
CA THR A 423 4.99 -4.16 -26.32
C THR A 423 4.35 -2.97 -25.58
N LYS A 424 3.48 -3.26 -24.61
CA LYS A 424 2.94 -2.29 -23.64
C LYS A 424 3.63 -2.46 -22.29
N SER A 425 3.38 -1.53 -21.37
CA SER A 425 3.91 -1.60 -20.02
C SER A 425 3.26 -2.75 -19.24
N ALA A 426 4.08 -3.51 -18.51
CA ALA A 426 3.60 -4.47 -17.52
C ALA A 426 2.91 -3.79 -16.34
N ASN A 427 2.08 -4.54 -15.63
CA ASN A 427 1.62 -4.15 -14.31
C ASN A 427 2.74 -4.25 -13.25
N GLN A 428 2.42 -3.94 -11.99
CA GLN A 428 3.35 -3.87 -10.87
C GLN A 428 4.00 -5.22 -10.52
N TRP A 429 3.48 -6.33 -11.05
CA TRP A 429 4.02 -7.68 -10.87
C TRP A 429 4.74 -8.21 -12.11
N GLY A 430 4.99 -7.35 -13.12
CA GLY A 430 5.74 -7.74 -14.31
C GLY A 430 4.93 -8.52 -15.34
N LEU A 431 3.59 -8.46 -15.28
CA LEU A 431 2.70 -9.14 -16.22
C LEU A 431 2.19 -8.17 -17.30
N PHE A 432 2.25 -8.60 -18.55
CA PHE A 432 1.91 -7.83 -19.75
C PHE A 432 0.57 -8.26 -20.32
N ASP A 433 -0.05 -7.35 -21.09
CA ASP A 433 -1.18 -7.62 -21.99
C ASP A 433 -2.47 -8.14 -21.32
N LEU A 434 -2.60 -8.04 -19.99
CA LEU A 434 -3.81 -8.45 -19.25
C LEU A 434 -5.02 -7.51 -19.48
N HIS A 435 -4.81 -6.37 -20.13
CA HIS A 435 -5.85 -5.43 -20.54
C HIS A 435 -5.82 -5.28 -22.07
N GLY A 436 -6.66 -6.01 -22.80
CA GLY A 436 -6.71 -5.96 -24.27
C GLY A 436 -5.87 -7.06 -24.95
N ASN A 437 -5.34 -6.74 -26.13
CA ASN A 437 -4.69 -7.68 -27.07
C ASN A 437 -5.60 -8.87 -27.47
N VAL A 438 -5.61 -10.01 -26.78
CA VAL A 438 -6.62 -11.05 -27.00
C VAL A 438 -7.35 -11.42 -25.70
N ARG A 439 -8.61 -11.85 -25.82
CA ARG A 439 -9.32 -12.44 -24.69
C ARG A 439 -8.63 -13.74 -24.31
N GLU A 440 -8.47 -13.99 -23.03
CA GLU A 440 -7.72 -15.14 -22.56
C GLU A 440 -8.65 -16.20 -21.97
N TRP A 441 -8.54 -17.44 -22.47
CA TRP A 441 -9.19 -18.59 -21.84
C TRP A 441 -8.65 -18.85 -20.43
N VAL A 442 -9.56 -19.09 -19.48
CA VAL A 442 -9.27 -19.58 -18.13
C VAL A 442 -9.90 -20.96 -17.91
N SER A 443 -9.51 -21.68 -16.87
CA SER A 443 -9.99 -23.06 -16.62
C SER A 443 -11.49 -23.14 -16.33
N ASP A 444 -12.06 -22.10 -15.74
CA ASP A 444 -13.39 -22.09 -15.15
C ASP A 444 -14.49 -22.30 -16.20
N ASN A 445 -15.52 -23.07 -15.82
CA ASN A 445 -16.80 -22.98 -16.53
C ASN A 445 -17.40 -21.59 -16.28
N TYR A 446 -18.18 -21.09 -17.22
CA TYR A 446 -18.84 -19.80 -17.03
C TYR A 446 -20.25 -19.96 -16.48
N SER A 447 -20.58 -19.13 -15.50
CA SER A 447 -21.95 -18.84 -15.05
C SER A 447 -22.03 -17.36 -14.70
N ASP A 448 -23.10 -16.71 -15.17
CA ASP A 448 -23.41 -15.30 -14.94
C ASP A 448 -23.87 -15.02 -13.50
N VAL A 449 -24.34 -16.05 -12.79
CA VAL A 449 -24.76 -15.97 -11.38
C VAL A 449 -23.70 -16.45 -10.40
N TYR A 450 -22.57 -16.99 -10.87
CA TYR A 450 -21.57 -17.65 -10.00
C TYR A 450 -21.11 -16.76 -8.83
N TYR A 451 -20.84 -15.48 -9.07
CA TYR A 451 -20.38 -14.57 -8.01
C TYR A 451 -21.43 -14.38 -6.90
N SER A 452 -22.72 -14.56 -7.21
CA SER A 452 -23.80 -14.50 -6.21
C SER A 452 -23.98 -15.79 -5.42
N GLU A 453 -23.42 -16.90 -5.90
CA GLU A 453 -23.48 -18.23 -5.27
C GLU A 453 -22.23 -18.52 -4.42
N VAL A 454 -21.14 -17.79 -4.65
CA VAL A 454 -19.87 -17.94 -3.94
C VAL A 454 -19.95 -17.27 -2.57
N THR A 455 -19.49 -17.99 -1.54
CA THR A 455 -19.35 -17.43 -0.19
C THR A 455 -18.15 -16.49 -0.11
N ASP A 456 -18.32 -15.33 0.54
CA ASP A 456 -17.22 -14.39 0.80
C ASP A 456 -16.06 -15.07 1.54
N GLY A 457 -14.83 -14.85 1.07
CA GLY A 457 -13.62 -15.49 1.58
C GLY A 457 -13.34 -16.88 1.00
N VAL A 458 -13.92 -17.24 -0.15
CA VAL A 458 -13.68 -18.52 -0.84
C VAL A 458 -12.18 -18.77 -1.06
N VAL A 459 -11.74 -20.01 -0.86
CA VAL A 459 -10.33 -20.41 -0.97
C VAL A 459 -10.11 -21.16 -2.28
N ASN A 460 -9.15 -20.71 -3.10
CA ASN A 460 -8.76 -21.30 -4.39
C ASN A 460 -9.95 -21.72 -5.28
N PRO A 461 -10.93 -20.83 -5.56
CA PRO A 461 -12.11 -21.19 -6.34
C PRO A 461 -11.73 -21.70 -7.75
N GLN A 462 -12.42 -22.75 -8.20
CA GLN A 462 -12.18 -23.42 -9.50
C GLN A 462 -13.32 -23.14 -10.51
N GLY A 463 -14.16 -22.16 -10.20
CA GLY A 463 -15.36 -21.83 -10.96
C GLY A 463 -16.56 -22.74 -10.64
N PRO A 464 -17.70 -22.49 -11.27
CA PRO A 464 -18.90 -23.30 -11.14
C PRO A 464 -18.69 -24.71 -11.71
N ALA A 465 -19.46 -25.66 -11.17
CA ALA A 465 -19.52 -27.01 -11.72
C ALA A 465 -19.92 -26.99 -13.21
N ALA A 466 -19.40 -27.94 -13.98
CA ALA A 466 -19.71 -28.01 -15.40
C ALA A 466 -21.23 -28.25 -15.61
N PRO A 467 -21.89 -27.51 -16.52
CA PRO A 467 -23.29 -27.74 -16.82
C PRO A 467 -23.48 -29.09 -17.51
N SER A 468 -24.68 -29.66 -17.42
CA SER A 468 -25.03 -30.95 -18.05
C SER A 468 -25.04 -30.92 -19.58
N SER A 469 -25.05 -29.72 -20.20
CA SER A 469 -24.87 -29.50 -21.63
C SER A 469 -24.43 -28.06 -21.93
N GLY A 470 -23.81 -27.82 -23.08
CA GLY A 470 -23.50 -26.45 -23.54
C GLY A 470 -22.36 -25.75 -22.79
N THR A 471 -21.26 -26.47 -22.50
CA THR A 471 -20.12 -25.95 -21.72
C THR A 471 -19.53 -24.68 -22.31
N LYS A 472 -19.86 -23.55 -21.66
CA LYS A 472 -19.16 -22.27 -21.84
C LYS A 472 -18.02 -22.19 -20.84
N ARG A 473 -16.89 -21.65 -21.28
CA ARG A 473 -15.72 -21.37 -20.45
C ARG A 473 -15.56 -19.85 -20.31
N SER A 474 -15.07 -19.43 -19.16
CA SER A 474 -14.79 -18.02 -18.91
C SER A 474 -13.64 -17.53 -19.79
N GLN A 475 -13.69 -16.25 -20.16
CA GLN A 475 -12.65 -15.52 -20.87
C GLN A 475 -12.46 -14.15 -20.23
N ARG A 476 -11.21 -13.67 -20.18
CA ARG A 476 -10.84 -12.45 -19.46
C ARG A 476 -10.04 -11.47 -20.34
N GLY A 477 -9.82 -10.25 -19.85
CA GLY A 477 -8.88 -9.27 -20.42
C GLY A 477 -9.40 -8.34 -21.52
N GLY A 478 -10.45 -8.74 -22.24
CA GLY A 478 -10.86 -8.03 -23.46
C GLY A 478 -9.92 -8.32 -24.63
N TYR A 479 -10.02 -7.59 -25.73
CA TYR A 479 -9.19 -7.82 -26.92
C TYR A 479 -8.91 -6.51 -27.67
N TYR A 480 -8.08 -6.56 -28.71
CA TYR A 480 -7.64 -5.42 -29.53
C TYR A 480 -8.75 -4.57 -30.15
N GLY A 481 -9.98 -5.08 -30.24
CA GLY A 481 -11.18 -4.38 -30.71
C GLY A 481 -12.19 -4.02 -29.61
N SER A 482 -11.86 -4.28 -28.34
CA SER A 482 -12.70 -3.97 -27.19
C SER A 482 -12.75 -2.48 -26.92
N LYS A 483 -13.88 -2.01 -26.38
CA LYS A 483 -13.94 -0.66 -25.83
C LYS A 483 -13.18 -0.63 -24.51
N LYS A 484 -12.86 0.59 -24.06
CA LYS A 484 -12.18 0.80 -22.78
C LYS A 484 -12.89 0.16 -21.58
N ALA A 485 -14.22 0.18 -21.57
CA ALA A 485 -15.03 -0.44 -20.53
C ALA A 485 -14.92 -1.98 -20.52
N ASP A 486 -14.57 -2.61 -21.66
CA ASP A 486 -14.53 -4.06 -21.78
C ASP A 486 -13.13 -4.65 -21.49
N ILE A 487 -12.15 -3.79 -21.17
CA ILE A 487 -10.79 -4.19 -20.77
C ILE A 487 -10.55 -3.97 -19.26
N ARG A 488 -11.60 -3.76 -18.46
CA ARG A 488 -11.48 -3.61 -17.00
C ARG A 488 -11.01 -4.92 -16.37
N SER A 489 -10.30 -4.84 -15.25
CA SER A 489 -9.81 -5.99 -14.47
C SER A 489 -10.93 -6.99 -14.16
N ALA A 490 -12.12 -6.47 -13.84
CA ALA A 490 -13.31 -7.25 -13.46
C ALA A 490 -14.11 -7.81 -14.65
N ASN A 491 -13.85 -7.36 -15.90
CA ASN A 491 -14.71 -7.72 -17.02
C ASN A 491 -14.69 -9.23 -17.28
N ARG A 492 -15.89 -9.78 -17.43
CA ARG A 492 -16.15 -11.20 -17.69
C ARG A 492 -16.68 -11.38 -19.10
N HIS A 493 -16.28 -12.48 -19.71
CA HIS A 493 -16.85 -12.93 -20.97
C HIS A 493 -16.88 -14.45 -21.01
N SER A 494 -17.63 -15.01 -21.94
CA SER A 494 -17.66 -16.45 -22.13
C SER A 494 -17.81 -16.84 -23.58
N SER A 495 -17.33 -18.03 -23.89
CA SER A 495 -17.56 -18.65 -25.18
C SER A 495 -17.59 -20.17 -25.01
N THR A 496 -18.25 -20.86 -25.95
CA THR A 496 -18.29 -22.33 -25.94
C THR A 496 -16.86 -22.88 -26.04
N GLN A 497 -16.56 -23.92 -25.26
CA GLN A 497 -15.20 -24.47 -25.16
C GLN A 497 -14.57 -24.92 -26.50
N THR A 498 -15.39 -25.18 -27.53
CA THR A 498 -14.98 -25.59 -28.88
C THR A 498 -14.90 -24.43 -29.89
N THR A 499 -15.19 -23.20 -29.48
CA THR A 499 -15.18 -22.04 -30.37
C THR A 499 -13.76 -21.57 -30.66
N HIS A 500 -13.43 -21.40 -31.93
CA HIS A 500 -12.22 -20.68 -32.36
C HIS A 500 -12.57 -19.23 -32.70
N SER A 501 -11.81 -18.27 -32.16
CA SER A 501 -11.97 -16.85 -32.48
C SER A 501 -10.61 -16.17 -32.63
N SER A 502 -10.46 -15.27 -33.60
CA SER A 502 -9.24 -14.47 -33.77
C SER A 502 -9.06 -13.43 -32.65
N THR A 503 -10.05 -13.29 -31.78
CA THR A 503 -10.01 -12.41 -30.60
C THR A 503 -9.72 -13.18 -29.32
N SER A 504 -9.48 -14.50 -29.40
CA SER A 504 -9.27 -15.36 -28.26
C SER A 504 -7.94 -16.10 -28.36
N GLY A 505 -7.14 -15.97 -27.31
CA GLY A 505 -5.93 -16.73 -27.02
C GLY A 505 -5.97 -17.20 -25.58
N PHE A 506 -4.80 -17.32 -24.94
CA PHE A 506 -4.70 -17.77 -23.56
C PHE A 506 -3.30 -17.50 -22.99
N ARG A 507 -3.21 -17.61 -21.68
CA ARG A 507 -1.95 -17.68 -20.94
C ARG A 507 -1.98 -18.89 -20.00
N VAL A 508 -0.83 -19.30 -19.49
CA VAL A 508 -0.73 -20.50 -18.64
C VAL A 508 -0.37 -20.15 -17.22
N CYS A 509 -0.89 -20.95 -16.28
CA CYS A 509 -0.45 -21.00 -14.89
C CYS A 509 0.24 -22.33 -14.62
N ALA A 510 1.02 -22.41 -13.54
CA ALA A 510 1.58 -23.67 -13.09
C ALA A 510 1.65 -23.76 -11.57
N ASP A 511 1.51 -24.97 -11.06
CA ASP A 511 1.67 -25.28 -9.64
C ASP A 511 3.14 -25.68 -9.36
N PRO A 512 3.82 -25.04 -8.37
CA PRO A 512 5.24 -25.25 -8.06
C PRO A 512 5.63 -26.66 -7.61
#